data_AF-A0A534UN32-F1
#
_entry.id   AF-A0A534UN32-F1
#
_cell.length_a   1.000
_cell.length_b   1.000
_cell.length_c   1.000
_cell.angle_alpha   90.00
_cell.angle_beta   90.00
_cell.angle_gamma   90.00
#
_symmetry.space_group_name_H-M   'P 1'
#
loop_
_entity.id
_entity.type
_entity.pdbx_description
1 polymer ?
#
loop_
_entity_poly.entity_id
_entity_poly.type
_entity_poly.pdbx_seq_one_letter_code
_entity_poly.pdbx_strand_id
1 'polypeptide(L)'
;MQLKGRSFFRLSPSGLAGGYFALWVAERTAQLAEAFHEVESQKRLLEMVATGRALPELLDALCRFVEETASGCRCSVLLLDPGSKRLRHGAAPGLPPAFTRAIDGSPAHPDGGPCGMAVSQKEQVIAADLESDSRWDASGWRAFALAHGLRACWSTAT
;
A
#
# COMPACT_ATOMS: atom_id res chain seq x y z
N MET A 1 -19.07 18.08 17.44
CA MET A 1 -19.04 18.24 15.96
C MET A 1 -17.79 17.54 15.47
N GLN A 2 -17.95 16.57 14.56
CA GLN A 2 -16.92 15.60 14.19
C GLN A 2 -15.71 16.23 13.49
N LEU A 3 -14.50 15.80 13.86
CA LEU A 3 -13.31 15.89 13.01
C LEU A 3 -12.83 14.45 12.75
N LYS A 4 -13.25 13.92 11.60
CA LYS A 4 -12.73 12.71 10.98
C LYS A 4 -11.33 12.99 10.43
N GLY A 5 -10.45 11.99 10.51
CA GLY A 5 -9.33 11.86 9.57
C GLY A 5 -7.98 12.36 10.04
N ARG A 6 -7.42 11.76 11.09
CA ARG A 6 -5.97 11.69 11.30
C ARG A 6 -5.64 10.39 12.02
N SER A 7 -5.34 9.35 11.27
CA SER A 7 -4.85 8.08 11.82
C SER A 7 -3.55 7.70 11.14
N PHE A 8 -2.51 8.51 11.36
CA PHE A 8 -1.14 7.99 11.37
C PHE A 8 -1.07 7.02 12.56
N PHE A 9 -1.32 5.74 12.33
CA PHE A 9 -1.13 4.73 13.36
C PHE A 9 0.37 4.59 13.62
N ARG A 10 0.84 5.20 14.71
CA ARG A 10 2.16 4.93 15.30
C ARG A 10 2.06 3.59 16.01
N LEU A 11 2.48 2.50 15.35
CA LEU A 11 2.71 1.24 16.03
C LEU A 11 3.89 1.44 17.00
N SER A 12 3.63 1.32 18.29
CA SER A 12 4.66 1.39 19.34
C SER A 12 5.62 0.20 19.20
N PRO A 13 6.95 0.39 19.22
CA PRO A 13 7.91 -0.69 19.09
C PRO A 13 7.96 -1.46 20.40
N SER A 14 7.16 -2.51 20.51
CA SER A 14 7.34 -3.53 21.55
C SER A 14 7.87 -4.81 20.91
N GLY A 15 9.20 -4.86 20.76
CA GLY A 15 9.96 -6.08 20.99
C GLY A 15 10.01 -7.16 19.92
N LEU A 16 9.66 -6.92 18.66
CA LEU A 16 9.81 -7.92 17.60
C LEU A 16 10.77 -7.43 16.51
N ALA A 17 11.92 -8.09 16.42
CA ALA A 17 12.85 -7.94 15.31
C ALA A 17 12.22 -8.58 14.05
N GLY A 18 11.51 -7.78 13.25
CA GLY A 18 10.89 -8.22 11.99
C GLY A 18 10.30 -7.04 11.22
N GLY A 19 10.42 -7.05 9.89
CA GLY A 19 10.00 -5.96 9.01
C GLY A 19 8.48 -5.72 9.00
N TYR A 20 8.08 -4.45 8.93
CA TYR A 20 6.71 -4.00 8.80
C TYR A 20 6.37 -3.73 7.32
N PHE A 21 5.11 -3.81 6.92
CA PHE A 21 4.68 -3.57 5.53
C PHE A 21 3.53 -2.56 5.48
N ALA A 22 3.54 -1.66 4.52
CA ALA A 22 2.48 -0.70 4.23
C ALA A 22 2.07 -0.85 2.76
N LEU A 23 0.84 -1.29 2.46
CA LEU A 23 0.34 -1.39 1.09
C LEU A 23 -0.61 -0.20 0.84
N TRP A 24 -0.43 0.55 -0.24
CA TRP A 24 -1.30 1.66 -0.60
C TRP A 24 -1.96 1.35 -1.95
N VAL A 25 -3.25 1.64 -2.13
CA VAL A 25 -3.95 1.41 -3.41
C VAL A 25 -4.62 2.71 -3.82
N ALA A 26 -4.15 3.30 -4.92
CA ALA A 26 -4.65 4.58 -5.42
C ALA A 26 -5.49 4.37 -6.68
N GLU A 27 -6.73 4.84 -6.71
CA GLU A 27 -7.61 4.78 -7.89
C GLU A 27 -7.52 6.05 -8.76
N ARG A 28 -6.95 7.18 -8.30
CA ARG A 28 -6.80 8.41 -9.13
C ARG A 28 -5.71 9.39 -8.69
N THR A 29 -5.02 9.98 -9.66
CA THR A 29 -3.93 10.97 -9.49
C THR A 29 -4.35 12.29 -8.82
N ALA A 30 -5.62 12.69 -8.88
CA ALA A 30 -6.08 13.99 -8.37
C ALA A 30 -6.27 14.03 -6.84
N GLN A 31 -6.70 12.93 -6.22
CA GLN A 31 -6.92 12.85 -4.77
C GLN A 31 -5.62 12.65 -3.98
N LEU A 32 -4.58 12.14 -4.65
CA LEU A 32 -3.23 12.05 -4.11
C LEU A 32 -2.69 13.43 -3.69
N ALA A 33 -2.99 14.50 -4.43
CA ALA A 33 -2.47 15.85 -4.13
C ALA A 33 -3.00 16.44 -2.81
N GLU A 34 -4.22 16.09 -2.39
CA GLU A 34 -4.88 16.69 -1.23
C GLU A 34 -4.54 16.00 0.10
N ALA A 35 -4.13 14.73 0.08
CA ALA A 35 -3.86 13.92 1.28
C ALA A 35 -2.49 14.18 1.93
N PHE A 36 -1.61 14.91 1.26
CA PHE A 36 -0.24 15.16 1.68
C PHE A 36 -0.14 16.55 2.33
N HIS A 37 -0.01 16.61 3.68
CA HIS A 37 0.03 17.86 4.47
C HIS A 37 1.26 18.02 5.42
N GLU A 38 2.48 17.98 4.87
CA GLU A 38 3.81 18.06 5.50
C GLU A 38 4.87 18.58 4.48
N VAL A 39 5.32 19.82 4.65
CA VAL A 39 5.35 20.84 3.57
C VAL A 39 6.54 20.78 2.58
N GLU A 40 7.66 20.09 2.84
CA GLU A 40 8.84 20.21 1.95
C GLU A 40 9.04 19.05 0.96
N SER A 41 8.73 17.81 1.34
CA SER A 41 8.79 16.65 0.42
C SER A 41 7.61 16.61 -0.55
N GLN A 42 6.48 17.18 -0.14
CA GLN A 42 5.24 17.22 -0.92
C GLN A 42 5.29 18.21 -2.06
N LYS A 43 6.04 19.32 -1.88
CA LYS A 43 6.36 20.23 -2.99
C LYS A 43 6.97 19.48 -4.16
N ARG A 44 7.92 18.58 -3.90
CA ARG A 44 8.59 17.82 -4.96
C ARG A 44 7.67 16.84 -5.67
N LEU A 45 6.75 16.19 -4.95
CA LEU A 45 5.73 15.33 -5.56
C LEU A 45 4.69 16.12 -6.35
N LEU A 46 4.22 17.27 -5.83
CA LEU A 46 3.30 18.18 -6.51
C LEU A 46 3.94 18.84 -7.73
N GLU A 47 5.23 19.19 -7.67
CA GLU A 47 6.02 19.67 -8.81
C GLU A 47 6.16 18.59 -9.89
N MET A 48 6.37 17.32 -9.51
CA MET A 48 6.42 16.22 -10.48
C MET A 48 5.07 15.99 -11.18
N VAL A 49 3.96 16.13 -10.46
CA VAL A 49 2.61 16.12 -11.05
C VAL A 49 2.41 17.33 -11.98
N ALA A 50 2.79 18.53 -11.55
CA ALA A 50 2.63 19.76 -12.31
C ALA A 50 3.54 19.86 -13.55
N THR A 51 4.67 19.14 -13.56
CA THR A 51 5.63 19.12 -14.68
C THR A 51 5.42 17.97 -15.67
N GLY A 52 4.40 17.13 -15.48
CA GLY A 52 4.07 16.05 -16.42
C GLY A 52 5.04 14.87 -16.40
N ARG A 53 5.71 14.62 -15.27
CA ARG A 53 6.57 13.43 -15.10
C ARG A 53 5.76 12.15 -15.27
N ALA A 54 6.40 11.10 -15.79
CA ALA A 54 5.73 9.82 -16.03
C ALA A 54 5.21 9.23 -14.71
N LEU A 55 3.94 8.78 -14.69
CA LEU A 55 3.27 8.22 -13.51
C LEU A 55 4.10 7.18 -12.74
N PRO A 56 4.82 6.24 -13.38
CA PRO A 56 5.66 5.28 -12.66
C PRO A 56 6.75 5.94 -11.80
N GLU A 57 7.37 7.02 -12.28
CA GLU A 57 8.41 7.72 -11.51
C GLU A 57 7.83 8.43 -10.28
N LEU A 58 6.63 8.96 -10.41
CA LEU A 58 5.92 9.60 -9.29
C LEU A 58 5.56 8.58 -8.21
N LEU A 59 5.01 7.44 -8.62
CA LEU A 59 4.63 6.37 -7.69
C LEU A 59 5.87 5.77 -7.00
N ASP A 60 6.97 5.60 -7.72
CA ASP A 60 8.24 5.13 -7.14
C ASP A 60 8.78 6.11 -6.09
N ALA A 61 8.83 7.41 -6.43
CA ALA A 61 9.24 8.46 -5.49
C ALA A 61 8.35 8.52 -4.24
N LEU A 62 7.04 8.35 -4.42
CA LEU A 62 6.09 8.30 -3.31
C LEU A 62 6.35 7.10 -2.39
N CYS A 63 6.55 5.91 -2.96
CA CYS A 63 6.84 4.73 -2.16
C CYS A 63 8.13 4.91 -1.34
N ARG A 64 9.21 5.41 -1.95
CA ARG A 64 10.46 5.68 -1.24
C ARG A 64 10.28 6.69 -0.11
N PHE A 65 9.54 7.77 -0.36
CA PHE A 65 9.27 8.77 0.68
C PHE A 65 8.56 8.17 1.91
N VAL A 66 7.58 7.29 1.69
CA VAL A 66 6.90 6.58 2.78
C VAL A 66 7.88 5.65 3.52
N GLU A 67 8.70 4.89 2.79
CA GLU A 67 9.69 3.98 3.36
C GLU A 67 10.78 4.71 4.17
N GLU A 68 11.19 5.90 3.72
CA GLU A 68 12.14 6.77 4.42
C GLU A 68 11.55 7.37 5.70
N THR A 69 10.26 7.72 5.69
CA THR A 69 9.57 8.33 6.84
C THR A 69 9.20 7.30 7.90
N ALA A 70 8.94 6.05 7.51
CA ALA A 70 8.55 4.96 8.40
C ALA A 70 9.57 3.82 8.34
N SER A 71 10.62 3.91 9.17
CA SER A 71 11.70 2.93 9.23
C SER A 71 11.17 1.50 9.44
N GLY A 72 11.58 0.59 8.57
CA GLY A 72 11.18 -0.82 8.62
C GLY A 72 9.85 -1.11 7.93
N CYS A 73 9.16 -0.11 7.39
CA CYS A 73 8.03 -0.29 6.48
C CYS A 73 8.50 -0.41 5.03
N ARG A 74 7.77 -1.17 4.22
CA ARG A 74 7.88 -1.18 2.76
C ARG A 74 6.58 -0.67 2.16
N CYS A 75 6.64 0.04 1.04
CA CYS A 75 5.50 0.67 0.39
C CYS A 75 5.30 0.14 -1.03
N SER A 76 4.04 -0.03 -1.42
CA SER A 76 3.70 -0.23 -2.83
C SER A 76 2.36 0.35 -3.20
N VAL A 77 2.25 0.75 -4.46
CA VAL A 77 1.03 1.22 -5.11
C VAL A 77 0.59 0.20 -6.17
N LEU A 78 -0.67 -0.21 -6.07
CA LEU A 78 -1.36 -0.98 -7.11
C LEU A 78 -2.43 -0.11 -7.79
N LEU A 79 -2.61 -0.33 -9.09
CA LEU A 79 -3.58 0.38 -9.92
C LEU A 79 -4.70 -0.58 -10.32
N LEU A 80 -5.95 -0.19 -10.15
CA LEU A 80 -7.08 -0.99 -10.63
C LEU A 80 -7.21 -0.84 -12.16
N ASP A 81 -7.16 -1.95 -12.88
CA ASP A 81 -7.54 -2.01 -14.30
C ASP A 81 -9.08 -2.15 -14.39
N PRO A 82 -9.80 -1.12 -14.89
CA PRO A 82 -11.26 -1.14 -14.95
C PRO A 82 -11.81 -2.21 -15.90
N GLY A 83 -11.05 -2.58 -16.93
CA GLY A 83 -11.48 -3.55 -17.93
C GLY A 83 -11.42 -4.98 -17.40
N SER A 84 -10.37 -5.32 -16.67
CA SER A 84 -10.16 -6.68 -16.15
C SER A 84 -10.55 -6.88 -14.69
N LYS A 85 -10.85 -5.80 -13.95
CA LYS A 85 -11.05 -5.80 -12.48
C LYS A 85 -9.87 -6.43 -11.73
N ARG A 86 -8.66 -6.23 -12.25
CA ARG A 86 -7.42 -6.71 -11.64
C ARG A 86 -6.56 -5.56 -11.19
N LEU A 87 -5.83 -5.80 -10.11
CA LEU A 87 -4.81 -4.91 -9.59
C LEU A 87 -3.54 -5.10 -10.40
N ARG A 88 -2.97 -4.00 -10.89
CA ARG A 88 -1.75 -3.97 -11.67
C ARG A 88 -0.66 -3.26 -10.88
N HIS A 89 0.57 -3.69 -11.09
CA HIS A 89 1.71 -3.06 -10.43
C HIS A 89 1.85 -1.58 -10.84
N GLY A 90 1.88 -0.69 -9.85
CA GLY A 90 2.18 0.74 -10.05
C GLY A 90 3.61 1.08 -9.62
N ALA A 91 3.96 0.85 -8.35
CA ALA A 91 5.32 0.99 -7.82
C ALA A 91 5.49 0.15 -6.54
N ALA A 92 6.71 -0.32 -6.27
CA ALA A 92 7.04 -1.13 -5.08
C ALA A 92 8.57 -1.25 -4.86
N PRO A 93 9.32 -0.14 -4.76
CA PRO A 93 10.78 -0.13 -4.75
C PRO A 93 11.41 -0.94 -3.61
N GLY A 94 10.82 -0.92 -2.41
CA GLY A 94 11.32 -1.68 -1.26
C GLY A 94 10.86 -3.14 -1.19
N LEU A 95 9.99 -3.58 -2.11
CA LEU A 95 9.49 -4.96 -2.15
C LEU A 95 10.42 -5.89 -2.96
N PRO A 96 10.58 -7.15 -2.54
CA PRO A 96 11.24 -8.16 -3.35
C PRO A 96 10.53 -8.30 -4.72
N PRO A 97 11.28 -8.36 -5.84
CA PRO A 97 10.67 -8.49 -7.17
C PRO A 97 9.74 -9.70 -7.32
N ALA A 98 10.00 -10.79 -6.59
CA ALA A 98 9.13 -11.97 -6.56
C ALA A 98 7.75 -11.66 -5.94
N PHE A 99 7.71 -10.85 -4.88
CA PHE A 99 6.46 -10.40 -4.26
C PHE A 99 5.67 -9.51 -5.21
N THR A 100 6.34 -8.52 -5.80
CA THR A 100 5.76 -7.60 -6.77
C THR A 100 5.13 -8.32 -7.97
N ARG A 101 5.82 -9.32 -8.53
CA ARG A 101 5.28 -10.13 -9.63
C ARG A 101 4.08 -10.98 -9.22
N ALA A 102 4.06 -11.51 -8.00
CA ALA A 102 2.96 -12.34 -7.54
C ALA A 102 1.68 -11.55 -7.31
N ILE A 103 1.80 -10.29 -6.85
CA ILE A 103 0.64 -9.44 -6.60
C ILE A 103 0.13 -8.73 -7.87
N ASP A 104 0.95 -8.62 -8.93
CA ASP A 104 0.51 -8.09 -10.23
C ASP A 104 -0.51 -9.03 -10.89
N GLY A 105 -1.69 -8.49 -11.19
CA GLY A 105 -2.83 -9.24 -11.71
C GLY A 105 -3.74 -9.80 -10.64
N SER A 106 -3.52 -9.51 -9.34
CA SER A 106 -4.41 -9.95 -8.26
C SER A 106 -5.84 -9.46 -8.48
N PRO A 107 -6.87 -10.27 -8.16
CA PRO A 107 -8.25 -9.84 -8.32
C PRO A 107 -8.60 -8.76 -7.30
N ALA A 108 -9.42 -7.78 -7.71
CA ALA A 108 -10.10 -6.88 -6.79
C ALA A 108 -11.23 -7.61 -6.05
N HIS A 109 -10.86 -8.54 -5.17
CA HIS A 109 -11.73 -9.47 -4.46
C HIS A 109 -11.27 -9.65 -3.01
N PRO A 110 -12.15 -9.96 -2.04
CA PRO A 110 -11.78 -10.22 -0.65
C PRO A 110 -10.64 -11.24 -0.48
N ASP A 111 -10.59 -12.26 -1.34
CA ASP A 111 -9.55 -13.30 -1.29
C ASP A 111 -8.19 -12.88 -1.87
N GLY A 112 -8.14 -11.75 -2.59
CA GLY A 112 -6.95 -11.24 -3.30
C GLY A 112 -5.92 -10.57 -2.39
N GLY A 113 -5.96 -10.84 -1.09
CA GLY A 113 -5.18 -10.15 -0.08
C GLY A 113 -5.79 -8.80 0.35
N PRO A 114 -5.10 -8.04 1.20
CA PRO A 114 -5.57 -6.77 1.75
C PRO A 114 -5.93 -5.74 0.68
N CYS A 115 -5.16 -5.64 -0.41
CA CYS A 115 -5.43 -4.71 -1.50
C CYS A 115 -6.70 -5.08 -2.28
N GLY A 116 -6.88 -6.35 -2.64
CA GLY A 116 -8.09 -6.83 -3.30
C GLY A 116 -9.32 -6.64 -2.43
N MET A 117 -9.20 -6.92 -1.13
CA MET A 117 -10.25 -6.73 -0.15
C MET A 117 -10.62 -5.25 0.02
N ALA A 118 -9.64 -4.36 0.15
CA ALA A 118 -9.86 -2.92 0.31
C ALA A 118 -10.61 -2.32 -0.89
N VAL A 119 -10.23 -2.69 -2.12
CA VAL A 119 -10.94 -2.25 -3.33
C VAL A 119 -12.35 -2.84 -3.39
N SER A 120 -12.51 -4.13 -3.07
CA SER A 120 -13.82 -4.78 -3.09
C SER A 120 -14.79 -4.19 -2.06
N GLN A 121 -14.30 -3.81 -0.88
CA GLN A 121 -15.12 -3.31 0.22
C GLN A 121 -15.24 -1.77 0.22
N LYS A 122 -14.37 -1.08 -0.52
CA LYS A 122 -14.22 0.39 -0.49
C LYS A 122 -13.93 0.92 0.92
N GLU A 123 -13.20 0.12 1.68
CA GLU A 123 -12.85 0.39 3.07
C GLU A 123 -11.37 0.10 3.30
N GLN A 124 -10.80 0.75 4.30
CA GLN A 124 -9.44 0.43 4.74
C GLN A 124 -9.42 -0.96 5.37
N VAL A 125 -8.49 -1.80 4.92
CA VAL A 125 -8.25 -3.12 5.48
C VAL A 125 -6.94 -3.08 6.24
N ILE A 126 -6.98 -3.44 7.53
CA ILE A 126 -5.79 -3.54 8.39
C ILE A 126 -5.64 -4.99 8.82
N ALA A 127 -4.45 -5.55 8.65
CA ALA A 127 -4.02 -6.84 9.18
C ALA A 127 -2.83 -6.58 10.12
N ALA A 128 -3.12 -6.41 11.40
CA ALA A 128 -2.12 -6.03 12.41
C ALA A 128 -1.13 -7.15 12.72
N ASP A 129 -1.53 -8.40 12.52
CA ASP A 129 -0.67 -9.58 12.62
C ASP A 129 -1.11 -10.65 11.62
N LEU A 130 -0.30 -10.86 10.58
CA LEU A 130 -0.53 -11.85 9.56
C LEU A 130 -0.34 -13.29 10.06
N GLU A 131 0.34 -13.52 11.19
CA GLU A 131 0.44 -14.87 11.75
C GLU A 131 -0.88 -15.34 12.37
N SER A 132 -1.75 -14.45 12.83
CA SER A 132 -3.04 -14.81 13.44
C SER A 132 -4.26 -14.54 12.55
N ASP A 133 -4.10 -13.74 11.49
CA ASP A 133 -5.19 -13.35 10.60
C ASP A 133 -5.48 -14.39 9.51
N SER A 134 -6.56 -15.17 9.69
CA SER A 134 -6.94 -16.26 8.79
C SER A 134 -7.74 -15.84 7.56
N ARG A 135 -7.99 -14.54 7.34
CA ARG A 135 -8.85 -14.05 6.23
C ARG A 135 -8.40 -14.51 4.85
N TRP A 136 -7.11 -14.80 4.68
CA TRP A 136 -6.53 -15.17 3.39
C TRP A 136 -5.82 -16.53 3.39
N ASP A 137 -6.22 -17.44 4.30
CA ASP A 137 -5.67 -18.81 4.31
C ASP A 137 -6.07 -19.58 3.05
N ALA A 138 -7.34 -19.47 2.63
CA ALA A 138 -7.87 -20.20 1.48
C ALA A 138 -7.19 -19.81 0.15
N SER A 139 -6.75 -18.55 0.00
CA SER A 139 -6.03 -18.09 -1.19
C SER A 139 -4.51 -18.30 -1.10
N GLY A 140 -3.99 -18.71 0.05
CA GLY A 140 -2.55 -18.83 0.30
C GLY A 140 -1.80 -17.51 0.40
N TRP A 141 -2.49 -16.36 0.30
CA TRP A 141 -1.85 -15.04 0.30
C TRP A 141 -1.14 -14.76 1.63
N ARG A 142 -1.72 -15.17 2.76
CA ARG A 142 -1.10 -15.01 4.09
C ARG A 142 0.24 -15.74 4.17
N ALA A 143 0.27 -17.01 3.79
CA ALA A 143 1.50 -17.82 3.80
C ALA A 143 2.58 -17.21 2.89
N PHE A 144 2.16 -16.72 1.70
CA PHE A 144 3.05 -16.02 0.78
C PHE A 144 3.64 -14.74 1.37
N ALA A 145 2.83 -13.90 2.02
CA ALA A 145 3.28 -12.69 2.67
C ALA A 145 4.27 -12.96 3.81
N LEU A 146 3.99 -13.96 4.66
CA LEU A 146 4.88 -14.39 5.74
C LEU A 146 6.23 -14.88 5.20
N ALA A 147 6.24 -15.64 4.10
CA ALA A 147 7.48 -16.12 3.47
C ALA A 147 8.38 -14.98 2.94
N HIS A 148 7.81 -13.81 2.67
CA HIS A 148 8.52 -12.59 2.28
C HIS A 148 8.87 -11.66 3.46
N GLY A 149 8.66 -12.14 4.69
CA GLY A 149 8.98 -11.43 5.93
C GLY A 149 7.97 -10.37 6.31
N LEU A 150 6.76 -10.38 5.73
CA LEU A 150 5.71 -9.42 6.07
C LEU A 150 4.95 -9.90 7.30
N ARG A 151 4.89 -9.07 8.34
CA ARG A 151 4.24 -9.40 9.62
C ARG A 151 2.90 -8.71 9.83
N ALA A 152 2.75 -7.51 9.29
CA ALA A 152 1.54 -6.72 9.36
C ALA A 152 1.41 -5.94 8.05
N CYS A 153 0.19 -5.57 7.68
CA CYS A 153 -0.05 -4.70 6.55
C CYS A 153 -1.37 -3.95 6.71
N TRP A 154 -1.50 -2.86 5.97
CA TRP A 154 -2.79 -2.26 5.70
C TRP A 154 -2.89 -1.96 4.22
N SER A 155 -4.11 -1.83 3.72
CA SER A 155 -4.45 -1.35 2.38
C SER A 155 -5.59 -0.35 2.49
N THR A 156 -5.47 0.77 1.80
CA THR A 156 -6.55 1.73 1.60
C THR A 156 -6.79 1.82 0.10
N ALA A 157 -8.03 1.67 -0.35
CA ALA A 157 -8.44 2.03 -1.71
C ALA A 157 -8.94 3.50 -1.69
N THR A 158 -8.41 4.34 -2.58
CA THR A 158 -8.75 5.77 -2.65
C THR A 158 -9.28 6.16 -4.01
#